data_AF-A0A1J0PCJ2-F1
#
_entry.id   AF-A0A1J0PCJ2-F1
#
_cell.length_a   1.000
_cell.length_b   1.000
_cell.length_c   1.000
_cell.angle_alpha   90.00
_cell.angle_beta   90.00
_cell.angle_gamma   90.00
#
_symmetry.space_group_name_H-M   'P 1'
#
loop_
_entity.id
_entity.type
_entity.pdbx_description
1 polymer ?
#
loop_
_entity_poly.entity_id
_entity_poly.type
_entity_poly.pdbx_seq_one_letter_code
_entity_poly.pdbx_strand_id
1 'polypeptide(L)' 'MIESQTHHQAMVQSLRQRYSTARQSGDADILQALFREAVYLGVQPELLDPVVDAKDLAASTAGS' A
#
# COMPACT_ATOMS: atom_id res chain seq x y z
N MET A 1 -12.08 -21.96 4.56
CA MET A 1 -10.88 -21.13 4.76
C MET A 1 -10.94 -19.80 3.97
N ILE A 2 -12.07 -19.07 3.98
CA ILE A 2 -12.21 -17.79 3.25
C ILE A 2 -11.97 -16.58 4.18
N GLU A 3 -12.19 -16.77 5.48
CA GLU A 3 -12.15 -15.72 6.51
C GLU A 3 -10.82 -14.98 6.58
N SER A 4 -9.70 -15.68 6.40
CA SER A 4 -8.35 -15.09 6.43
C SER A 4 -8.07 -14.18 5.22
N GLN A 5 -8.62 -14.47 4.04
CA GLN A 5 -8.42 -13.65 2.83
C GLN A 5 -9.21 -12.35 2.91
N THR A 6 -10.46 -12.39 3.38
CA THR A 6 -11.29 -11.19 3.52
C THR A 6 -10.74 -10.24 4.58
N HIS A 7 -10.25 -10.78 5.71
CA HIS A 7 -9.61 -9.99 6.76
C HIS A 7 -8.33 -9.32 6.25
N HIS A 8 -7.49 -10.07 5.53
CA HIS A 8 -6.26 -9.53 4.97
C HIS A 8 -6.55 -8.40 3.96
N GLN A 9 -7.54 -8.57 3.09
CA GLN A 9 -7.95 -7.53 2.14
C GLN A 9 -8.48 -6.28 2.83
N ALA A 10 -9.34 -6.42 3.85
CA ALA A 10 -9.85 -5.29 4.62
C ALA A 10 -8.73 -4.52 5.32
N MET A 11 -7.74 -5.24 5.87
CA MET A 11 -6.58 -4.64 6.51
C MET A 11 -5.71 -3.85 5.53
N VAL A 12 -5.42 -4.42 4.36
CA VAL A 12 -4.68 -3.73 3.29
C VAL A 12 -5.43 -2.49 2.81
N GLN A 13 -6.75 -2.56 2.63
CA GLN A 13 -7.57 -1.40 2.25
C GLN A 13 -7.51 -0.29 3.30
N SER A 14 -7.60 -0.63 4.59
CA SER A 14 -7.43 0.34 5.68
C SER A 14 -6.05 1.00 5.67
N LEU A 15 -5.00 0.21 5.42
CA LEU A 15 -3.62 0.71 5.35
C LEU A 15 -3.43 1.68 4.18
N ARG A 16 -4.01 1.38 3.00
CA ARG A 16 -4.02 2.25 1.81
C ARG A 16 -4.70 3.59 2.07
N GLN A 17 -5.85 3.55 2.75
CA GLN A 17 -6.62 4.75 3.06
C GLN A 17 -5.83 5.69 3.99
N ARG A 18 -5.22 5.14 5.05
CA ARG A 18 -4.33 5.89 5.97
C ARG A 18 -3.13 6.48 5.24
N TYR A 19 -2.53 5.72 4.33
CA TYR A 19 -1.37 6.17 3.54
C TYR A 19 -1.71 7.33 2.61
N SER A 20 -2.86 7.27 1.93
CA SER A 20 -3.34 8.37 1.08
C SER A 20 -3.59 9.65 1.87
N THR A 21 -4.21 9.54 3.06
CA THR A 21 -4.43 10.69 3.94
C THR A 21 -3.10 11.30 4.41
N ALA A 22 -2.16 10.48 4.89
CA ALA A 22 -0.84 10.95 5.32
C ALA A 22 -0.08 11.65 4.19
N ARG A 23 -0.19 11.13 2.96
CA ARG A 23 0.41 11.72 1.77
C ARG A 23 -0.21 13.07 1.41
N GLN A 24 -1.52 13.21 1.50
CA GLN A 24 -2.23 14.49 1.28
C GLN A 24 -1.86 15.53 2.33
N SER A 25 -1.63 15.10 3.58
CA SER A 25 -1.18 15.97 4.67
C SER A 25 0.31 16.32 4.59
N GLY A 26 1.10 15.64 3.75
CA GLY A 26 2.55 15.83 3.66
C GLY A 26 3.31 15.36 4.91
N ASP A 27 2.69 14.51 5.72
CA ASP A 27 3.24 14.09 7.01
C ASP A 27 4.20 12.90 6.82
N ALA A 28 5.49 13.21 6.72
CA ALA A 28 6.54 12.24 6.46
C ALA A 28 6.68 11.21 7.60
N ASP A 29 6.41 11.59 8.85
CA ASP A 29 6.48 10.69 10.00
C ASP A 29 5.38 9.63 9.94
N ILE A 30 4.15 10.03 9.61
CA ILE A 30 3.04 9.08 9.43
C ILE A 30 3.29 8.15 8.25
N LEU A 31 3.80 8.67 7.12
CA LEU A 31 4.17 7.85 5.97
C LEU A 31 5.23 6.81 6.33
N GLN A 32 6.26 7.20 7.09
CA GLN A 32 7.31 6.28 7.52
C GLN A 32 6.81 5.22 8.52
N ALA A 33 5.87 5.59 9.39
CA ALA A 33 5.23 4.65 10.32
C ALA A 33 4.39 3.61 9.55
N LEU A 34 3.58 4.05 8.59
CA LEU A 34 2.75 3.18 7.74
C LEU A 34 3.61 2.27 6.86
N PHE A 35 4.74 2.76 6.37
CA PHE A 35 5.69 1.95 5.60
C PHE A 35 6.24 0.79 6.45
N ARG A 36 6.64 1.07 7.70
CA ARG A 36 7.10 0.04 8.64
C ARG A 36 6.00 -0.96 8.99
N GLU A 37 4.78 -0.48 9.20
CA GLU A 37 3.61 -1.33 9.46
C GLU A 37 3.37 -2.28 8.27
N ALA A 38 3.41 -1.77 7.03
CA ALA A 38 3.26 -2.58 5.81
C ALA A 38 4.28 -3.72 5.72
N VAL A 39 5.56 -3.40 5.92
CA VAL A 39 6.66 -4.38 5.87
C VAL A 39 6.49 -5.45 6.95
N TYR A 40 6.11 -5.06 8.18
CA TYR A 40 5.85 -6.01 9.27
C TYR A 40 4.70 -6.99 8.93
N LEU A 41 3.71 -6.52 8.18
CA LEU A 41 2.56 -7.29 7.75
C LEU A 41 2.83 -8.12 6.48
N GLY A 42 4.03 -8.04 5.90
CA GLY A 42 4.38 -8.70 4.63
C GLY A 42 3.72 -8.05 3.42
N VAL A 43 3.21 -6.83 3.55
CA VAL A 43 2.62 -6.04 2.47
C VAL A 43 3.71 -5.17 1.86
N GLN A 44 3.90 -5.26 0.55
CA GLN A 44 4.83 -4.37 -0.15
C GLN A 44 4.29 -2.93 -0.06
N PRO A 45 5.03 -2.00 0.55
CA PRO A 45 4.54 -0.64 0.79
C PRO A 45 4.30 0.16 -0.50
N GLU A 46 4.96 -0.23 -1.58
CA GLU A 46 4.75 0.30 -2.94
C GLU A 46 3.31 0.07 -3.42
N LEU A 47 2.65 -1.00 -2.96
CA LEU A 47 1.25 -1.31 -3.26
C LEU A 47 0.26 -0.43 -2.47
N LEU A 48 0.76 0.29 -1.46
CA LEU A 48 -0.06 1.23 -0.69
C LEU A 48 -0.24 2.56 -1.39
N ASP A 49 0.68 2.90 -2.27
CA ASP A 49 0.66 4.16 -3.00
C ASP A 49 -0.29 4.07 -4.21
N PRO A 50 -1.35 4.89 -4.26
CA PRO A 50 -2.32 4.85 -5.36
C PRO A 50 -1.79 5.46 -6.66
N VAL A 51 -0.63 6.13 -6.67
CA VAL A 51 0.02 6.62 -7.91
C VAL A 51 0.71 5.47 -8.64
N VAL A 52 1.10 4.40 -7.93
CA VAL A 52 1.45 3.11 -8.50
C VAL A 52 0.16 2.38 -8.88
N ASP A 53 -0.64 3.00 -9.76
CA ASP A 53 -1.82 2.38 -10.34
C ASP A 53 -1.36 1.13 -11.11
N ALA A 54 -2.17 0.07 -11.14
CA ALA A 54 -1.84 -1.22 -11.77
C ALA A 54 -1.40 -1.08 -13.24
N LYS A 55 -1.71 0.05 -13.87
CA LYS A 55 -1.28 0.44 -15.20
C LYS A 55 0.21 0.79 -15.32
N ASP A 56 0.84 1.29 -14.26
CA ASP A 56 2.26 1.66 -14.25
C ASP A 56 3.18 0.45 -14.01
N LEU A 57 2.77 -0.48 -13.15
CA LEU A 57 3.46 -1.75 -12.93
C LEU A 57 3.50 -2.61 -14.21
N ALA A 58 2.43 -2.59 -15.00
CA ALA A 58 2.38 -3.29 -16.29
C ALA A 58 3.26 -2.65 -17.38
N ALA A 59 3.53 -1.34 -17.29
CA ALA A 59 4.35 -0.62 -18.25
C ALA A 59 5.86 -0.81 -18.02
N SER A 60 6.30 -1.01 -16.77
CA SER A 60 7.73 -1.16 -16.44
C SER A 60 8.32 -2.54 -16.75
N THR A 61 7.51 -3.58 -16.97
CA THR A 61 8.00 -4.93 -17.37
C THR A 61 8.14 -5.13 -18.88
N ALA A 62 7.84 -4.14 -19.73
CA ALA A 62 7.81 -4.29 -21.19
C ALA A 62 8.91 -3.50 -21.94
N GLY A 63 10.01 -3.13 -21.27
CA GLY A 63 11.08 -2.35 -21.89
C GLY A 63 12.47 -2.71 -21.37
N SER A 64 13.06 -3.78 -21.88
CA SER A 64 14.51 -4.00 -21.98
C SER A 64 14.81 -4.95 -23.11
#